data_AF-A0A8J6K7B3-F1
#
_entry.id   AF-A0A8J6K7B3-F1
#
_cell.length_a   1.000
_cell.length_b   1.000
_cell.length_c   1.000
_cell.angle_alpha   90.00
_cell.angle_beta   90.00
_cell.angle_gamma   90.00
#
_symmetry.space_group_name_H-M   'P 1'
#
loop_
_entity.id
_entity.type
_entity.pdbx_description
1 polymer ?
#
loop_
_entity_poly.entity_id
_entity_poly.type
_entity_poly.pdbx_seq_one_letter_code
_entity_poly.pdbx_strand_id
1 'polypeptide(L)'
;MKLLCSVLLLPFCFGRLLAQCPLPSNLMNEAGEKLCARMFEHSNMYFDQSCSGDHLDSKNGDDYPYMPLGWGKKISSLVVANRCSLKVWSKSGKLGNNRTFNAGVFYQLKDYANGLFGNWNDAIQSYFCTCT
;
A
#
# COMPACT_ATOMS: atom_id res chain seq x y z
N MET A 1 -19.51 55.11 -5.39
CA MET A 1 -18.21 54.39 -5.33
C MET A 1 -18.07 53.71 -3.98
N LYS A 2 -17.95 52.39 -3.97
CA LYS A 2 -17.23 51.50 -3.04
C LYS A 2 -17.93 50.14 -2.99
N LEU A 3 -17.64 49.34 -4.02
CA LEU A 3 -17.73 47.89 -3.97
C LEU A 3 -16.75 47.41 -2.90
N LEU A 4 -17.24 46.79 -1.83
CA LEU A 4 -16.44 45.98 -0.94
C LEU A 4 -16.92 44.55 -1.10
N CYS A 5 -16.28 43.88 -2.07
CA CYS A 5 -16.39 42.45 -2.32
C CYS A 5 -15.68 41.73 -1.17
N SER A 6 -16.43 41.34 -0.14
CA SER A 6 -15.91 40.54 0.97
C SER A 6 -15.77 39.10 0.52
N VAL A 7 -14.66 38.78 -0.15
CA VAL A 7 -14.26 37.41 -0.48
C VAL A 7 -13.83 36.73 0.81
N LEU A 8 -14.74 35.95 1.40
CA LEU A 8 -14.42 35.02 2.48
C LEU A 8 -13.60 33.86 1.89
N LEU A 9 -12.27 34.00 1.96
CA LEU A 9 -11.33 32.90 1.78
C LEU A 9 -11.55 31.89 2.92
N LEU A 10 -12.33 30.84 2.64
CA LEU A 10 -12.35 29.64 3.48
C LEU A 10 -10.93 29.04 3.44
N PRO A 11 -10.23 28.92 4.58
CA PRO A 11 -8.96 28.22 4.59
C PRO A 11 -9.26 26.76 4.29
N PHE A 12 -8.80 26.29 3.13
CA PHE A 12 -8.72 24.88 2.82
C PHE A 12 -7.78 24.23 3.85
N CYS A 13 -8.33 23.78 4.97
CA CYS A 13 -7.66 22.90 5.91
C CYS A 13 -7.55 21.52 5.26
N PHE A 14 -6.73 21.39 4.21
CA PHE A 14 -6.10 20.12 3.88
C PHE A 14 -5.04 19.87 4.95
N GLY A 15 -5.50 19.51 6.14
CA GLY A 15 -4.65 18.81 7.10
C GLY A 15 -4.23 17.51 6.42
N ARG A 16 -3.04 17.51 5.83
CA ARG A 16 -2.30 16.27 5.60
C ARG A 16 -2.00 15.72 6.99
N LEU A 17 -2.97 15.02 7.57
CA LEU A 17 -2.72 14.08 8.65
C LEU A 17 -1.52 13.26 8.17
N LEU A 18 -0.41 13.35 8.91
CA LEU A 18 0.76 12.53 8.66
C LEU A 18 0.27 11.09 8.50
N ALA A 19 0.42 10.53 7.31
CA ALA A 19 -0.17 9.25 6.98
C ALA A 19 0.59 8.18 7.79
N GLN A 20 0.09 7.89 8.99
CA GLN A 20 0.63 6.83 9.80
C GLN A 20 0.07 5.51 9.27
N CYS A 21 0.94 4.60 8.85
CA CYS A 21 0.56 3.27 8.39
C CYS A 21 -0.43 2.60 9.37
N PRO A 22 -1.47 1.92 8.87
CA PRO A 22 -2.41 1.22 9.73
C PRO A 22 -1.70 0.10 10.51
N LEU A 23 -2.20 -0.17 11.73
CA LEU A 23 -1.66 -1.23 12.57
C LEU A 23 -2.04 -2.61 12.04
N PRO A 24 -1.08 -3.57 11.93
CA PRO A 24 -1.36 -4.94 11.51
C PRO A 24 -2.43 -5.67 12.33
N SER A 25 -2.60 -5.31 13.60
CA SER A 25 -3.58 -5.92 14.51
C SER A 25 -5.02 -5.49 14.24
N ASN A 26 -5.22 -4.35 13.56
CA ASN A 26 -6.53 -3.78 13.28
C ASN A 26 -6.65 -3.32 11.82
N LEU A 27 -6.15 -4.15 10.90
CA LEU A 27 -6.22 -3.85 9.47
C LEU A 27 -7.61 -4.25 8.93
N MET A 28 -8.46 -3.24 8.72
CA MET A 28 -9.83 -3.40 8.25
C MET A 28 -10.13 -2.41 7.10
N ASN A 29 -11.08 -2.75 6.24
CA ASN A 29 -11.59 -1.82 5.24
C ASN A 29 -12.65 -0.88 5.84
N GLU A 30 -13.18 0.04 5.02
CA GLU A 30 -14.20 1.01 5.44
C GLU A 30 -15.51 0.36 5.92
N ALA A 31 -15.81 -0.84 5.44
CA ALA A 31 -16.97 -1.63 5.86
C ALA A 31 -16.72 -2.44 7.16
N GLY A 32 -15.52 -2.36 7.75
CA GLY A 32 -15.13 -3.10 8.95
C GLY A 32 -14.74 -4.57 8.70
N GLU A 33 -14.56 -4.98 7.44
CA GLU A 33 -14.09 -6.31 7.10
C GLU A 33 -12.59 -6.43 7.35
N LYS A 34 -12.15 -7.55 7.94
CA LYS A 34 -10.74 -7.84 8.14
C LYS A 34 -10.02 -8.04 6.81
N LEU A 35 -8.89 -7.36 6.66
CA LEU A 35 -8.02 -7.47 5.50
C LEU A 35 -6.85 -8.41 5.78
N CYS A 36 -6.35 -9.04 4.73
CA CYS A 36 -5.11 -9.81 4.77
C CYS A 36 -3.89 -8.89 4.61
N ALA A 37 -3.95 -7.98 3.64
CA ALA A 37 -2.94 -6.96 3.44
C ALA A 37 -3.53 -5.70 2.79
N ARG A 38 -2.85 -4.57 2.97
CA ARG A 38 -3.09 -3.31 2.28
C ARG A 38 -1.80 -2.85 1.63
N MET A 39 -1.83 -2.62 0.32
CA MET A 39 -0.69 -2.21 -0.50
C MET A 39 -0.88 -0.75 -0.92
N PHE A 40 0.11 0.11 -0.73
CA PHE A 40 0.01 1.55 -0.95
C PHE A 40 0.88 2.00 -2.13
N GLU A 41 0.38 2.99 -2.87
CA GLU A 41 1.08 3.55 -4.03
C GLU A 41 2.39 4.25 -3.66
N HIS A 42 2.47 4.85 -2.48
CA HIS A 42 3.61 5.68 -2.13
C HIS A 42 4.29 5.25 -0.83
N SER A 43 5.61 5.42 -0.80
CA SER A 43 6.46 5.41 0.38
C SER A 43 7.20 6.74 0.50
N ASN A 44 7.70 7.05 1.70
CA ASN A 44 8.46 8.26 1.98
C ASN A 44 9.81 7.90 2.60
N MET A 45 10.80 8.78 2.49
CA MET A 45 12.08 8.65 3.19
C MET A 45 11.89 8.54 4.72
N TYR A 46 10.90 9.23 5.27
CA TYR A 46 10.51 9.09 6.67
C TYR A 46 9.46 7.98 6.82
N PHE A 47 9.73 6.98 7.67
CA PHE A 47 8.85 5.82 7.83
C PHE A 47 7.44 6.18 8.29
N ASP A 48 7.32 7.15 9.18
CA ASP A 48 6.06 7.68 9.71
C ASP A 48 5.22 8.45 8.69
N GLN A 49 5.76 8.73 7.49
CA GLN A 49 5.08 9.38 6.37
C GLN A 49 4.85 8.43 5.18
N SER A 50 5.16 7.14 5.33
CA SER A 50 4.88 6.11 4.32
C SER A 50 3.42 5.64 4.37
N CYS A 51 3.02 4.66 3.55
CA CYS A 51 1.62 4.22 3.45
C CYS A 51 0.65 5.35 3.05
N SER A 52 1.00 6.05 1.97
CA SER A 52 0.22 7.17 1.45
C SER A 52 -0.17 6.96 -0.02
N GLY A 53 -0.98 7.89 -0.54
CA GLY A 53 -1.60 7.77 -1.86
C GLY A 53 -2.79 6.82 -1.82
N ASP A 54 -3.16 6.32 -3.01
CA ASP A 54 -4.19 5.30 -3.11
C ASP A 54 -3.69 3.97 -2.51
N HIS A 55 -4.62 3.09 -2.17
CA HIS A 55 -4.32 1.76 -1.65
C HIS A 55 -5.15 0.65 -2.30
N LEU A 56 -4.54 -0.53 -2.37
CA LEU A 56 -5.15 -1.77 -2.83
C LEU A 56 -5.29 -2.71 -1.64
N ASP A 57 -6.53 -3.01 -1.29
CA ASP A 57 -6.88 -3.97 -0.26
C ASP A 57 -6.91 -5.39 -0.80
N SER A 58 -6.38 -6.31 -0.01
CA SER A 58 -6.43 -7.74 -0.26
C SER A 58 -7.09 -8.47 0.90
N LYS A 59 -8.05 -9.34 0.58
CA LYS A 59 -8.74 -10.25 1.48
C LYS A 59 -8.00 -11.59 1.59
N ASN A 60 -8.37 -12.37 2.61
CA ASN A 60 -7.83 -13.72 2.76
C ASN A 60 -8.26 -14.60 1.59
N GLY A 61 -7.31 -15.28 0.96
CA GLY A 61 -7.54 -16.15 -0.20
C GLY A 61 -7.48 -15.42 -1.54
N ASP A 62 -7.31 -14.10 -1.54
CA ASP A 62 -7.16 -13.33 -2.78
C ASP A 62 -5.94 -13.80 -3.55
N ASP A 63 -6.19 -14.21 -4.78
CA ASP A 63 -5.20 -14.75 -5.70
C ASP A 63 -5.28 -14.00 -7.03
N TYR A 64 -4.34 -13.08 -7.23
CA TYR A 64 -4.28 -12.20 -8.39
C TYR A 64 -3.03 -12.52 -9.22
N PRO A 65 -3.12 -13.44 -10.21
CA PRO A 65 -2.03 -13.67 -11.15
C PRO A 65 -1.76 -12.45 -12.04
N TYR A 66 -2.69 -11.51 -12.14
CA TYR A 66 -2.52 -10.24 -12.81
C TYR A 66 -2.99 -9.13 -11.87
N MET A 67 -2.20 -8.05 -11.74
CA MET A 67 -2.62 -6.91 -10.95
C MET A 67 -3.92 -6.29 -11.47
N PRO A 68 -4.81 -5.82 -10.57
CA PRO A 68 -5.95 -5.00 -10.96
C PRO A 68 -5.52 -3.83 -11.86
N LEU A 69 -6.42 -3.39 -12.72
CA LEU A 69 -6.13 -2.32 -13.68
C LEU A 69 -5.60 -1.08 -12.95
N GLY A 70 -4.47 -0.56 -13.43
CA GLY A 70 -3.82 0.62 -12.85
C GLY A 70 -2.87 0.34 -11.67
N TRP A 71 -2.76 -0.90 -11.17
CA TRP A 71 -1.94 -1.22 -9.98
C TRP A 71 -0.58 -1.89 -10.24
N GLY A 72 -0.35 -2.38 -11.47
CA GLY A 72 0.94 -2.98 -11.81
C GLY A 72 2.08 -1.98 -11.69
N LYS A 73 3.17 -2.36 -11.01
CA LYS A 73 4.33 -1.48 -10.75
C LYS A 73 3.99 -0.16 -10.04
N LYS A 74 3.08 -0.19 -9.07
CA LYS A 74 2.73 1.00 -8.27
C LYS A 74 3.03 0.87 -6.78
N ILE A 75 3.14 -0.35 -6.26
CA ILE A 75 3.22 -0.54 -4.82
C ILE A 75 4.61 -0.17 -4.32
N SER A 76 4.66 0.77 -3.37
CA SER A 76 5.89 1.27 -2.76
C SER A 76 5.97 1.03 -1.26
N SER A 77 4.83 0.77 -0.59
CA SER A 77 4.77 0.33 0.82
C SER A 77 3.58 -0.60 1.05
N LEU A 78 3.60 -1.41 2.10
CA LEU A 78 2.49 -2.32 2.41
C LEU A 78 2.38 -2.66 3.90
N VAL A 79 1.19 -3.09 4.32
CA VAL A 79 0.90 -3.62 5.65
C VAL A 79 0.27 -4.99 5.49
N VAL A 80 0.77 -5.99 6.21
CA VAL A 80 0.20 -7.34 6.28
C VAL A 80 -0.36 -7.55 7.67
N ALA A 81 -1.62 -8.00 7.75
CA ALA A 81 -2.30 -8.21 9.01
C ALA A 81 -1.63 -9.33 9.85
N ASN A 82 -1.89 -9.31 11.16
CA ASN A 82 -1.45 -10.38 12.04
C ASN A 82 -1.97 -11.74 11.56
N ARG A 83 -1.11 -12.77 11.65
CA ARG A 83 -1.41 -14.14 11.20
C ARG A 83 -1.67 -14.27 9.70
N CYS A 84 -1.30 -13.27 8.91
CA CYS A 84 -1.38 -13.32 7.45
C CYS A 84 0.00 -13.24 6.80
N SER A 85 0.05 -13.67 5.56
CA SER A 85 1.22 -13.54 4.69
C SER A 85 0.78 -13.13 3.29
N LEU A 86 1.53 -12.21 2.68
CA LEU A 86 1.35 -11.74 1.31
C LEU A 86 2.53 -12.21 0.47
N LYS A 87 2.29 -13.14 -0.44
CA LYS A 87 3.27 -13.56 -1.44
C LYS A 87 3.10 -12.72 -2.69
N VAL A 88 4.21 -12.20 -3.22
CA VAL A 88 4.24 -11.32 -4.38
C VAL A 88 5.22 -11.82 -5.43
N TRP A 89 4.98 -11.45 -6.68
CA TRP A 89 5.87 -11.74 -7.80
C TRP A 89 6.13 -10.51 -8.66
N SER A 90 7.33 -10.47 -9.27
CA SER A 90 7.78 -9.34 -10.07
C SER A 90 7.30 -9.34 -11.52
N LYS A 91 6.71 -10.45 -11.98
CA LYS A 91 6.05 -10.55 -13.29
C LYS A 91 4.64 -11.10 -13.14
N SER A 92 3.77 -10.72 -14.07
CA SER A 92 2.40 -11.24 -14.14
C SER A 92 2.42 -12.75 -14.42
N GLY A 93 1.32 -13.42 -14.10
CA GLY A 93 1.21 -14.88 -14.13
C GLY A 93 1.96 -15.59 -13.00
N LYS A 94 2.29 -14.88 -11.89
CA LYS A 94 3.10 -15.39 -10.78
C LYS A 94 4.49 -15.87 -11.20
N LEU A 95 5.13 -15.09 -12.08
CA LEU A 95 6.44 -15.41 -12.65
C LEU A 95 7.55 -14.49 -12.11
N GLY A 96 8.79 -14.82 -12.43
CA GLY A 96 9.96 -14.04 -12.02
C GLY A 96 10.33 -14.26 -10.55
N ASN A 97 10.93 -13.22 -9.96
CA ASN A 97 11.30 -13.26 -8.54
C ASN A 97 10.03 -13.20 -7.69
N ASN A 98 10.07 -13.85 -6.54
CA ASN A 98 8.99 -13.80 -5.57
C ASN A 98 9.50 -13.47 -4.17
N ARG A 99 8.62 -12.94 -3.34
CA ARG A 99 8.87 -12.63 -1.94
C ARG A 99 7.61 -12.87 -1.12
N THR A 100 7.78 -13.33 0.11
CA THR A 100 6.67 -13.42 1.07
C THR A 100 6.89 -12.37 2.15
N PHE A 101 5.91 -11.50 2.33
CA PHE A 101 5.84 -10.56 3.45
C PHE A 101 4.92 -11.16 4.52
N ASN A 102 5.46 -11.41 5.70
CA ASN A 102 4.66 -11.85 6.85
C ASN A 102 4.00 -10.65 7.54
N ALA A 103 3.21 -10.90 8.57
CA ALA A 103 2.61 -9.86 9.40
C ALA A 103 3.58 -8.73 9.77
N GLY A 104 3.16 -7.47 9.56
CA GLY A 104 3.98 -6.30 9.84
C GLY A 104 3.72 -5.13 8.90
N VAL A 105 4.45 -4.04 9.16
CA VAL A 105 4.47 -2.83 8.33
C VAL A 105 5.77 -2.78 7.54
N PHE A 106 5.68 -2.58 6.24
CA PHE A 106 6.80 -2.52 5.31
C PHE A 106 6.82 -1.14 4.66
N TYR A 107 7.48 -0.20 5.35
CA TYR A 107 7.43 1.23 5.05
C TYR A 107 7.98 1.60 3.66
N GLN A 108 9.06 0.95 3.23
CA GLN A 108 9.77 1.31 1.99
C GLN A 108 10.16 0.02 1.24
N LEU A 109 9.47 -0.30 0.14
CA LEU A 109 9.77 -1.51 -0.63
C LEU A 109 11.13 -1.47 -1.33
N LYS A 110 11.73 -0.28 -1.48
CA LYS A 110 13.10 -0.12 -1.99
C LYS A 110 14.18 -0.76 -1.12
N ASP A 111 13.90 -0.99 0.16
CA ASP A 111 14.83 -1.60 1.12
C ASP A 111 14.88 -3.13 0.98
N TYR A 112 13.98 -3.70 0.18
CA TYR A 112 13.86 -5.14 0.00
C TYR A 112 14.38 -5.54 -1.37
N ALA A 113 15.45 -6.34 -1.39
CA ALA A 113 16.07 -6.80 -2.62
C ALA A 113 15.13 -7.67 -3.48
N ASN A 114 15.22 -7.47 -4.79
CA ASN A 114 14.49 -8.16 -5.84
C ASN A 114 15.48 -8.59 -6.94
N GLY A 115 16.18 -9.69 -6.70
CA GLY A 115 17.32 -10.12 -7.52
C GLY A 115 18.60 -9.36 -7.17
N LEU A 116 19.58 -9.35 -8.08
CA LEU A 116 20.92 -8.84 -7.81
C LEU A 116 21.04 -7.30 -7.87
N PHE A 117 20.28 -6.64 -8.75
CA PHE A 117 20.40 -5.20 -9.02
C PHE A 117 19.11 -4.41 -8.79
N GLY A 118 18.09 -5.03 -8.19
CA GLY A 118 16.76 -4.44 -8.06
C GLY A 118 16.19 -4.54 -6.66
N ASN A 119 15.09 -3.82 -6.43
CA ASN A 119 14.31 -3.88 -5.20
C ASN A 119 12.81 -4.05 -5.50
N TRP A 120 12.00 -4.14 -4.46
CA TRP A 120 10.56 -4.38 -4.57
C TRP A 120 9.72 -3.12 -4.81
N ASN A 121 10.32 -1.92 -4.79
CA ASN A 121 9.61 -0.68 -5.06
C ASN A 121 9.06 -0.71 -6.49
N ASP A 122 7.76 -0.51 -6.64
CA ASP A 122 7.08 -0.48 -7.93
C ASP A 122 7.36 -1.74 -8.77
N ALA A 123 7.58 -2.88 -8.12
CA ALA A 123 7.95 -4.12 -8.83
C ALA A 123 6.86 -5.18 -8.81
N ILE A 124 5.87 -5.06 -7.92
CA ILE A 124 4.83 -6.09 -7.76
C ILE A 124 3.90 -6.10 -8.98
N GLN A 125 3.68 -7.30 -9.51
CA GLN A 125 2.87 -7.56 -10.71
C GLN A 125 1.84 -8.67 -10.53
N SER A 126 1.95 -9.46 -9.47
CA SER A 126 0.93 -10.41 -9.02
C SER A 126 1.10 -10.70 -7.53
N TYR A 127 0.04 -11.17 -6.88
CA TYR A 127 0.07 -11.46 -5.45
C TYR A 127 -0.91 -12.58 -5.06
N PHE A 128 -0.66 -13.17 -3.90
CA PHE A 128 -1.53 -14.10 -3.22
C PHE A 128 -1.47 -13.82 -1.72
N CYS A 129 -2.63 -13.66 -1.09
CA CYS A 129 -2.71 -13.36 0.35
C CYS A 129 -3.42 -14.49 1.10
N THR A 130 -2.84 -14.93 2.20
CA THR A 130 -3.40 -16.02 3.02
C THR A 130 -3.21 -15.75 4.51
N CYS A 131 -4.21 -16.10 5.30
CA CYS A 131 -4.23 -15.99 6.76
C CYS A 131 -4.46 -17.36 7.43
N THR A 132 -3.85 -17.55 8.60
CA THR A 132 -3.88 -18.79 9.41
C THR A 132 -4.58 -18.63 10.75
#